data_AF-A0A447QEE7-F1
#
_entry.id   AF-A0A447QEE7-F1
#
_cell.length_a   1.000
_cell.length_b   1.000
_cell.length_c   1.000
_cell.angle_alpha   90.00
_cell.angle_beta   90.00
_cell.angle_gamma   90.00
#
_symmetry.space_group_name_H-M   'P 1'
#
loop_
_entity.id
_entity.type
_entity.pdbx_description
1 polymer ?
#
loop_
_entity_poly.entity_id
_entity_poly.type
_entity_poly.pdbx_seq_one_letter_code
_entity_poly.pdbx_strand_id
1 'polypeptide(L)'
;MKAHHWPGEGRITLAPGDGVRALEQAWLQQAMNTLIAADLPRRQQQENGVRQVGFGDLPAYGCGGTHVRSLAELGEVTISALK
;
A
#
# COMPACT_ATOMS: atom_id res chain seq x y z
N MET A 1 -7.75 -9.90 -0.47
CA MET A 1 -7.65 -8.42 -0.54
C MET A 1 -8.30 -7.95 -1.82
N LYS A 2 -9.07 -6.87 -1.80
CA LYS A 2 -9.58 -6.18 -3.01
C LYS A 2 -9.13 -4.72 -2.95
N ALA A 3 -8.75 -4.15 -4.08
CA ALA A 3 -8.35 -2.75 -4.14
C ALA A 3 -8.80 -2.10 -5.46
N HIS A 4 -9.09 -0.81 -5.42
CA HIS A 4 -9.27 0.01 -6.61
C HIS A 4 -8.62 1.39 -6.42
N HIS A 5 -8.31 2.03 -7.54
CA HIS A 5 -7.85 3.41 -7.61
C HIS A 5 -8.67 4.13 -8.68
N TRP A 6 -9.48 5.09 -8.24
CA TRP A 6 -10.31 5.97 -9.05
C TRP A 6 -9.81 7.41 -8.92
N PRO A 7 -10.13 8.30 -9.86
CA PRO A 7 -9.82 9.71 -9.71
C PRO A 7 -10.39 10.26 -8.39
N GLY A 8 -9.51 10.70 -7.48
CA GLY A 8 -9.88 11.26 -6.18
C GLY A 8 -10.14 10.24 -5.06
N GLU A 9 -10.13 8.93 -5.32
CA GLU A 9 -10.34 7.90 -4.28
C GLU A 9 -9.50 6.65 -4.53
N GLY A 10 -8.90 6.12 -3.47
CA GLY A 10 -8.41 4.74 -3.41
C GLY A 10 -9.08 4.00 -2.27
N ARG A 11 -9.48 2.75 -2.50
CA ARG A 11 -10.03 1.90 -1.45
C ARG A 11 -9.38 0.53 -1.45
N ILE A 12 -9.02 0.08 -0.25
CA ILE A 12 -8.53 -1.27 0.01
C ILE A 12 -9.53 -1.96 0.95
N THR A 13 -9.91 -3.19 0.62
CA THR A 13 -10.73 -4.05 1.47
C THR A 13 -9.92 -5.27 1.86
N LEU A 14 -9.75 -5.45 3.16
CA LEU A 14 -9.07 -6.57 3.79
C LEU A 14 -10.13 -7.54 4.33
N ALA A 15 -9.86 -8.83 4.23
CA ALA A 15 -10.64 -9.82 4.98
C ALA A 15 -10.02 -9.92 6.38
N PRO A 16 -10.82 -9.86 7.46
CA PRO A 16 -10.30 -10.05 8.81
C PRO A 16 -9.73 -11.47 8.94
N GLY A 17 -8.53 -11.58 9.51
CA GLY A 17 -7.96 -12.87 9.95
C GLY A 17 -8.35 -13.16 11.40
N ASP A 18 -7.71 -14.17 11.99
CA ASP A 18 -7.89 -14.47 13.41
C ASP A 18 -7.21 -13.41 14.30
N GLY A 19 -7.83 -13.07 15.42
CA GLY A 19 -7.26 -12.14 16.42
C GLY A 19 -7.22 -10.67 16.00
N VAL A 20 -8.07 -10.26 15.04
CA VAL A 20 -8.15 -8.86 14.59
C VAL A 20 -8.47 -7.93 15.75
N ARG A 21 -7.65 -6.89 15.89
CA ARG A 21 -7.89 -5.77 16.79
C ARG A 21 -8.51 -4.62 16.01
N ALA A 22 -9.30 -3.80 16.71
CA ALA A 22 -9.76 -2.54 16.17
C ALA A 22 -8.53 -1.71 15.74
N LEU A 23 -8.53 -1.28 14.49
CA LEU A 23 -7.55 -0.34 13.96
C LEU A 23 -8.05 1.08 14.22
N GLU A 24 -7.12 1.98 14.53
CA GLU A 24 -7.41 3.39 14.67
C GLU A 24 -6.99 4.13 13.40
N GLN A 25 -7.84 5.01 12.90
CA GLN A 25 -7.56 5.81 11.70
C GLN A 25 -6.28 6.64 11.87
N ALA A 26 -6.06 7.23 13.06
CA ALA A 26 -4.86 8.02 13.37
C ALA A 26 -3.59 7.18 13.29
N TRP A 27 -3.62 5.95 13.81
CA TRP A 27 -2.50 5.03 13.70
C TRP A 27 -2.19 4.68 12.24
N LEU A 28 -3.22 4.39 11.43
CA LEU A 28 -3.04 4.08 10.01
C LEU A 28 -2.48 5.27 9.22
N GLN A 29 -2.94 6.49 9.54
CA GLN A 29 -2.41 7.72 8.96
C GLN A 29 -0.93 7.92 9.31
N GLN A 30 -0.55 7.71 10.57
CA GLN A 30 0.85 7.83 11.00
C GLN A 30 1.74 6.78 10.34
N ALA A 31 1.27 5.54 10.22
CA ALA A 31 1.98 4.48 9.51
C ALA A 31 2.19 4.84 8.03
N MET A 32 1.16 5.37 7.35
CA MET A 32 1.27 5.84 5.97
C MET A 32 2.32 6.94 5.82
N ASN A 33 2.26 7.97 6.67
CA ASN A 33 3.22 9.07 6.65
C ASN A 33 4.66 8.59 6.88
N THR A 34 4.84 7.63 7.78
CA THR A 34 6.15 7.03 8.09
C THR A 34 6.72 6.33 6.86
N LEU A 35 5.91 5.57 6.13
CA LEU A 35 6.33 4.85 4.93
C LEU A 35 6.64 5.79 3.76
N ILE A 36 5.84 6.84 3.57
CA ILE A 36 6.10 7.87 2.55
C ILE A 36 7.42 8.58 2.85
N ALA A 37 7.64 8.99 4.11
CA ALA A 37 8.88 9.65 4.53
C ALA A 37 10.12 8.76 4.43
N ALA A 38 9.96 7.43 4.56
CA ALA A 38 11.06 6.47 4.38
C ALA A 38 11.52 6.33 2.93
N ASP A 39 10.73 6.81 1.96
CA ASP A 39 11.05 6.86 0.52
C ASP A 39 11.61 5.55 -0.05
N LEU A 40 11.04 4.42 0.37
CA LEU A 40 11.53 3.12 -0.05
C LEU A 40 11.44 2.97 -1.58
N PRO A 41 12.49 2.49 -2.26
CA PRO A 41 12.50 2.40 -3.72
C PRO A 41 11.65 1.24 -4.20
N ARG A 42 10.97 1.41 -5.34
CA ARG A 42 10.22 0.34 -6.00
C ARG A 42 11.15 -0.81 -6.38
N ARG A 43 10.83 -2.02 -5.92
CA ARG A 43 11.43 -3.29 -6.33
C ARG A 43 10.48 -4.04 -7.24
N GLN A 44 11.02 -4.69 -8.26
CA GLN A 44 10.25 -5.51 -9.19
C GLN A 44 10.98 -6.82 -9.42
N GLN A 45 10.23 -7.91 -9.44
CA GLN A 45 10.74 -9.26 -9.67
C GLN A 45 9.68 -10.10 -10.39
N GLN A 46 10.10 -11.20 -11.00
CA GLN A 46 9.19 -12.19 -11.57
C GLN A 46 9.20 -13.43 -10.68
N GLU A 47 8.03 -13.88 -10.28
CA GLU A 47 7.87 -15.10 -9.48
C GLU A 47 6.75 -15.94 -10.09
N ASN A 48 7.06 -17.19 -10.45
CA ASN A 48 6.12 -18.12 -11.09
C ASN A 48 5.41 -17.52 -12.32
N GLY A 49 6.14 -16.74 -13.13
CA GLY A 49 5.60 -16.06 -14.30
C GLY A 49 4.76 -14.81 -14.01
N VAL A 50 4.57 -14.44 -12.73
CA VAL A 50 3.83 -13.25 -12.32
C VAL A 50 4.79 -12.12 -11.96
N ARG A 51 4.54 -10.91 -12.48
CA ARG A 51 5.27 -9.70 -12.06
C ARG A 51 4.85 -9.32 -10.65
N GLN A 52 5.82 -9.29 -9.75
CA GLN A 52 5.68 -8.85 -8.37
C GLN A 52 6.24 -7.42 -8.25
N VAL A 53 5.56 -6.58 -7.48
CA VAL A 53 5.97 -5.20 -7.17
C VAL A 53 5.98 -5.00 -5.67
N GLY A 54 7.06 -4.45 -5.13
CA GLY A 54 7.22 -4.10 -3.72
C GLY A 54 8.01 -2.79 -3.56
N PHE A 55 8.25 -2.37 -2.32
CA PHE A 55 9.03 -1.16 -2.00
C PHE A 55 10.02 -1.45 -0.87
N GLY A 56 11.31 -1.25 -1.12
CA GLY A 56 12.36 -1.62 -0.16
C GLY A 56 12.28 -3.10 0.23
N ASP A 57 12.23 -3.36 1.53
CA ASP A 57 12.11 -4.70 2.12
C ASP A 57 10.66 -5.07 2.51
N LEU A 58 9.68 -4.24 2.13
CA LEU A 58 8.27 -4.56 2.34
C LEU A 58 7.83 -5.72 1.43
N PRO A 59 6.78 -6.48 1.83
CA PRO A 59 6.24 -7.55 1.00
C PRO A 59 5.89 -7.09 -0.42
N ALA A 60 6.27 -7.89 -1.41
CA ALA A 60 5.90 -7.68 -2.80
C ALA A 60 4.57 -8.37 -3.12
N TYR A 61 3.81 -7.83 -4.07
CA TYR A 61 2.52 -8.36 -4.52
C TYR A 61 2.43 -8.44 -6.04
N GLY A 62 1.70 -9.43 -6.54
CA GLY A 62 1.48 -9.62 -7.96
C GLY A 62 0.67 -8.46 -8.54
N CYS A 63 1.26 -7.66 -9.40
CA CYS A 63 0.60 -6.50 -10.00
C CYS A 63 1.12 -6.20 -11.42
N GLY A 64 0.20 -6.03 -12.36
CA GLY A 64 0.49 -5.62 -13.75
C GLY A 64 0.44 -4.11 -14.00
N GLY A 65 0.07 -3.31 -12.99
CA GLY A 65 -0.09 -1.86 -13.13
C GLY A 65 1.22 -1.07 -13.15
N THR A 66 1.12 0.21 -13.47
CA THR A 66 2.21 1.19 -13.35
C THR A 66 2.30 1.68 -11.91
N HIS A 67 3.51 1.71 -11.36
CA HIS A 67 3.79 2.17 -10.00
C HIS A 67 4.83 3.30 -10.01
N VAL A 68 4.74 4.20 -9.03
CA VAL A 68 5.76 5.21 -8.72
C VAL A 68 7.14 4.59 -8.49
N ARG A 69 8.22 5.36 -8.65
CA ARG A 69 9.59 4.85 -8.51
C ARG A 69 10.02 4.69 -7.05
N SER A 70 9.44 5.46 -6.15
CA SER A 70 9.68 5.39 -4.71
C SER A 70 8.45 5.89 -3.94
N LEU A 71 8.38 5.63 -2.64
CA LEU A 71 7.21 5.99 -1.84
C LEU A 71 7.00 7.50 -1.68
N ALA A 72 8.06 8.33 -1.72
CA ALA A 72 7.89 9.78 -1.59
C ALA A 72 7.17 10.40 -2.79
N GLU A 73 7.19 9.76 -3.97
CA GLU A 73 6.45 10.23 -5.16
C GLU A 73 4.92 10.19 -4.97
N LEU A 74 4.41 9.49 -3.93
CA LEU A 74 2.99 9.55 -3.57
C LEU A 74 2.57 10.93 -3.06
N GLY A 75 3.50 11.71 -2.51
CA GLY A 75 3.20 12.99 -1.88
C GLY A 75 2.35 12.82 -0.62
N GLU A 76 1.31 13.64 -0.47
CA GLU A 76 0.40 13.56 0.68
C GLU A 76 -0.71 12.53 0.43
N VAL A 77 -0.92 11.65 1.40
CA VAL A 77 -2.00 10.66 1.39
C VAL A 77 -2.84 10.81 2.66
N THR A 78 -4.14 11.03 2.51
CA THR A 78 -5.09 11.12 3.63
C THR A 78 -5.93 9.86 3.74
N ILE A 79 -5.93 9.23 4.93
CA ILE A 79 -6.84 8.14 5.26
C ILE A 79 -8.20 8.75 5.62
N SER A 80 -9.10 8.84 4.64
CA SER A 80 -10.39 9.53 4.79
C SER A 80 -11.43 8.78 5.63
N ALA A 81 -11.39 7.44 5.63
CA ALA A 81 -12.30 6.61 6.42
C ALA A 81 -11.68 5.25 6.75
N LEU A 82 -12.08 4.70 7.90
CA LEU A 82 -11.88 3.31 8.27
C LEU A 82 -13.27 2.69 8.55
N LYS A 83 -13.57 1.59 7.86
CA LYS A 83 -14.88 0.92 7.88
C LYS A 83 -14.74 -0.55 8.20
#